data_AF-A0AAN8IWA9-F1
#
_entry.id   AF-A0AAN8IWA9-F1
#
_cell.length_a   1.000
_cell.length_b   1.000
_cell.length_c   1.000
_cell.angle_alpha   90.00
_cell.angle_beta   90.00
_cell.angle_gamma   90.00
#
_symmetry.space_group_name_H-M   'P 1'
#
loop_
_entity.id
_entity.type
_entity.pdbx_description
1 polymer ?
#
loop_
_entity_poly.entity_id
_entity_poly.type
_entity_poly.pdbx_seq_one_letter_code
_entity_poly.pdbx_strand_id
1 'polypeptide(L)'
;MATRDVDGDAAYLSRLLIRSHPSAEQLENELEKCFNEIQRYITVSRTIRNHFKFIQSDDPFKKAGAGERVLLLTNFRHCASTVKEVLLRMGTRFILTERIYARHASTGGVSSVRYEDWLVKDFGSHKIGVINMTIEMELRPLIEVIKQTEELLTKAEKELKKEVCESHSQQSSEVSENVNKFQQVLKEQTEEIKSLKARLSSLEVCMNDADQHLKLRDQGGHEEEAPDIVPPLGTSRTSAAGSNRWRTHSKDTRTAS
;
A
#
# COMPACT_ATOMS: atom_id res chain seq x y z
N MET A 1 17.38 13.51 -7.39
CA MET A 1 18.78 13.78 -7.82
C MET A 1 19.02 13.07 -9.12
N ALA A 2 19.48 13.76 -10.17
CA ALA A 2 19.89 13.08 -11.40
C ALA A 2 21.19 12.33 -11.14
N THR A 3 21.13 10.99 -11.09
CA THR A 3 22.31 10.17 -11.28
C THR A 3 22.84 10.50 -12.67
N ARG A 4 23.99 11.17 -12.76
CA ARG A 4 24.79 11.15 -13.99
C ARG A 4 25.10 9.68 -14.25
N ASP A 5 24.37 9.09 -15.19
CA ASP A 5 24.57 7.71 -15.54
C ASP A 5 26.03 7.59 -16.00
N VAL A 6 26.83 6.82 -15.25
CA VAL A 6 28.17 6.46 -15.69
C VAL A 6 27.94 5.39 -16.73
N ASP A 7 27.65 5.88 -17.93
CA ASP A 7 27.00 5.19 -19.04
C ASP A 7 27.50 3.75 -19.10
N GLY A 8 26.62 2.83 -18.70
CA GLY A 8 26.93 1.42 -18.42
C GLY A 8 27.13 0.60 -19.69
N ASP A 9 27.51 1.28 -20.76
CA ASP A 9 27.30 0.85 -22.11
C ASP A 9 28.42 -0.10 -22.54
N ALA A 10 28.03 -1.31 -22.96
CA ALA A 10 28.95 -2.21 -23.64
C ALA A 10 29.55 -1.55 -24.88
N ALA A 11 28.88 -0.55 -25.48
CA ALA A 11 29.45 0.26 -26.54
C ALA A 11 30.63 1.13 -26.09
N TYR A 12 30.75 1.54 -24.81
CA TYR A 12 31.96 2.23 -24.33
C TYR A 12 33.18 1.28 -24.36
N LEU A 13 33.05 0.10 -23.77
CA LEU A 13 34.10 -0.92 -23.81
C LEU A 13 34.40 -1.38 -25.25
N SER A 14 33.37 -1.47 -26.09
CA SER A 14 33.51 -1.77 -27.52
C SER A 14 34.24 -0.66 -28.29
N ARG A 15 33.99 0.63 -27.99
CA ARG A 15 34.76 1.76 -28.55
C ARG A 15 36.23 1.73 -28.12
N LEU A 16 36.50 1.37 -26.87
CA LEU A 16 37.86 1.21 -26.34
C LEU A 16 38.61 0.04 -27.00
N LEU A 17 37.91 -1.06 -27.31
CA LEU A 17 38.48 -2.26 -27.94
C LEU A 17 38.60 -2.20 -29.48
N ILE A 18 37.66 -1.55 -30.17
CA ILE A 18 37.51 -1.66 -31.64
C ILE A 18 37.99 -0.40 -32.39
N ARG A 19 37.84 0.79 -31.80
CA ARG A 19 37.99 2.07 -32.52
C ARG A 19 39.14 2.96 -32.03
N SER A 20 39.84 2.56 -30.98
CA SER A 20 40.77 3.43 -30.26
C SER A 20 42.14 2.77 -30.14
N HIS A 21 43.21 3.55 -30.32
CA HIS A 21 44.49 3.27 -29.67
C HIS A 21 44.54 4.16 -28.42
N PRO A 22 43.95 3.73 -27.29
CA PRO A 22 43.87 4.58 -26.11
C PRO A 22 45.28 4.87 -25.58
N SER A 23 45.52 6.14 -25.24
CA SER A 23 46.76 6.55 -24.58
C SER A 23 46.85 6.00 -23.15
N ALA A 24 48.07 5.90 -22.63
CA ALA A 24 48.33 5.51 -21.23
C ALA A 24 47.46 6.30 -20.25
N GLU A 25 47.45 7.63 -20.39
CA GLU A 25 46.71 8.56 -19.55
C GLU A 25 45.18 8.34 -19.60
N GLN A 26 44.63 8.02 -20.78
CA GLN A 26 43.20 7.69 -20.90
C GLN A 26 42.84 6.39 -20.17
N LEU A 27 43.70 5.37 -20.23
CA LEU A 27 43.49 4.10 -19.54
C LEU A 27 43.63 4.27 -18.02
N GLU A 28 44.67 4.98 -17.57
CA GLU A 28 44.91 5.30 -16.16
C GLU A 28 43.76 6.10 -15.55
N ASN A 29 43.27 7.15 -16.24
CA ASN A 29 42.16 7.98 -15.78
C ASN A 29 40.85 7.17 -15.66
N GLU A 30 40.59 6.24 -16.58
CA GLU A 30 39.40 5.38 -16.51
C GLU A 30 39.53 4.30 -15.43
N LEU A 31 40.71 3.74 -15.21
CA LEU A 31 40.98 2.81 -14.11
C LEU A 31 40.85 3.50 -12.74
N GLU A 32 41.43 4.69 -12.59
CA GLU A 32 41.30 5.55 -11.41
C GLU A 32 39.84 5.91 -11.12
N LYS A 33 39.08 6.28 -12.15
CA LYS A 33 37.63 6.56 -12.04
C LYS A 33 36.84 5.32 -11.60
N CYS A 34 37.12 4.15 -12.18
CA CYS A 34 36.51 2.90 -11.77
C CYS A 34 36.88 2.53 -10.31
N PHE A 35 38.15 2.71 -9.93
CA PHE A 35 38.64 2.46 -8.58
C PHE A 35 37.91 3.32 -7.53
N ASN A 36 37.88 4.65 -7.75
CA ASN A 36 37.20 5.57 -6.85
C ASN A 36 35.70 5.28 -6.74
N GLU A 37 35.06 4.90 -7.85
CA GLU A 37 33.65 4.51 -7.86
C GLU A 37 33.41 3.20 -7.10
N ILE A 38 34.30 2.21 -7.21
CA ILE A 38 34.29 0.99 -6.40
C ILE A 38 34.40 1.34 -4.90
N GLN A 39 35.37 2.16 -4.49
CA GLN A 39 35.53 2.57 -3.09
C GLN A 39 34.30 3.33 -2.54
N ARG A 40 33.68 4.17 -3.38
CA ARG A 40 32.43 4.85 -3.06
C ARG A 40 31.29 3.85 -2.80
N TYR A 41 31.08 2.89 -3.70
CA TYR A 41 30.01 1.90 -3.55
C TYR A 41 30.28 0.85 -2.46
N ILE A 42 31.54 0.57 -2.12
CA ILE A 42 31.90 -0.19 -0.92
C ILE A 42 31.41 0.54 0.34
N THR A 43 31.62 1.86 0.42
CA THR A 43 31.16 2.69 1.55
C THR A 43 29.63 2.74 1.62
N VAL A 44 28.94 2.87 0.48
CA VAL A 44 27.47 2.77 0.41
C VAL A 44 26.98 1.38 0.83
N SER A 45 27.62 0.30 0.37
CA SER A 45 27.30 -1.08 0.78
C SER A 45 27.39 -1.26 2.29
N ARG A 46 28.47 -0.77 2.94
CA ARG A 46 28.61 -0.78 4.40
C ARG A 46 27.48 -0.01 5.10
N THR A 47 27.12 1.16 4.58
CA THR A 47 26.02 1.98 5.12
C THR A 47 24.68 1.24 5.03
N ILE A 48 24.38 0.63 3.88
CA ILE A 48 23.20 -0.23 3.71
C ILE A 48 23.23 -1.36 4.76
N ARG A 49 24.30 -2.15 4.85
CA ARG A 49 24.35 -3.27 5.82
C ARG A 49 24.16 -2.82 7.27
N ASN A 50 24.65 -1.64 7.64
CA ASN A 50 24.44 -1.07 8.97
C ASN A 50 22.98 -0.65 9.18
N HIS A 51 22.37 0.08 8.23
CA HIS A 51 20.95 0.43 8.28
C HIS A 51 20.04 -0.80 8.35
N PHE A 52 20.40 -1.90 7.67
CA PHE A 52 19.63 -3.14 7.74
C PHE A 52 19.63 -3.75 9.14
N LYS A 53 20.79 -3.80 9.80
CA LYS A 53 20.91 -4.27 11.19
C LYS A 53 20.10 -3.42 12.16
N PHE A 54 20.07 -2.10 11.94
CA PHE A 54 19.17 -1.22 12.71
C PHE A 54 17.71 -1.61 12.47
N ILE A 55 17.23 -1.68 11.23
CA ILE A 55 15.84 -2.09 10.91
C ILE A 55 15.47 -3.44 11.55
N GLN A 56 16.35 -4.44 11.55
CA GLN A 56 16.12 -5.73 12.20
C GLN A 56 15.96 -5.65 13.73
N SER A 57 16.67 -4.72 14.37
CA SER A 57 16.63 -4.52 15.84
C SER A 57 15.58 -3.52 16.30
N ASP A 58 15.13 -2.63 15.40
CA ASP A 58 14.34 -1.44 15.70
C ASP A 58 12.87 -1.74 16.09
N ASP A 59 12.41 -1.15 17.17
CA ASP A 59 11.04 -1.34 17.69
C ASP A 59 9.97 -0.61 16.86
N PRO A 60 10.18 0.64 16.39
CA PRO A 60 9.33 1.26 15.36
C PRO A 60 9.10 0.36 14.14
N PHE A 61 10.16 -0.27 13.58
CA PHE A 61 9.97 -1.20 12.47
C PHE A 61 9.07 -2.39 12.82
N LYS A 62 9.20 -2.99 14.01
CA LYS A 62 8.33 -4.09 14.47
C LYS A 62 6.89 -3.66 14.72
N LYS A 63 6.66 -2.38 15.03
CA LYS A 63 5.33 -1.79 15.31
C LYS A 63 4.67 -1.19 14.07
N ALA A 64 5.42 -0.98 12.99
CA ALA A 64 4.93 -0.41 11.74
C ALA A 64 3.89 -1.32 11.05
N GLY A 65 2.93 -0.70 10.35
CA GLY A 65 1.89 -1.43 9.63
C GLY A 65 2.48 -2.32 8.53
N ALA A 66 1.79 -3.40 8.13
CA ALA A 66 2.32 -4.32 7.13
C ALA A 66 2.66 -3.60 5.80
N GLY A 67 1.84 -2.63 5.38
CA GLY A 67 2.10 -1.80 4.19
C GLY A 67 3.35 -0.93 4.30
N GLU A 68 3.62 -0.34 5.47
CA GLU A 68 4.83 0.46 5.71
C GLU A 68 6.08 -0.42 5.68
N ARG A 69 6.01 -1.60 6.29
CA ARG A 69 7.08 -2.60 6.28
C ARG A 69 7.37 -3.09 4.85
N VAL A 70 6.34 -3.37 4.05
CA VAL A 70 6.48 -3.73 2.61
C VAL A 70 7.18 -2.61 1.84
N LEU A 71 6.75 -1.35 2.00
CA LEU A 71 7.35 -0.20 1.31
C LEU A 71 8.83 -0.01 1.68
N LEU A 72 9.15 -0.04 2.98
CA LEU A 72 10.51 0.13 3.48
C LEU A 72 11.43 -0.98 2.96
N LEU A 73 11.02 -2.25 3.11
CA LEU A 73 11.80 -3.41 2.66
C LEU A 73 11.97 -3.44 1.14
N THR A 74 10.96 -3.02 0.36
CA THR A 74 11.05 -2.91 -1.10
C THR A 74 12.11 -1.90 -1.52
N ASN A 75 12.08 -0.68 -0.95
CA ASN A 75 13.09 0.34 -1.19
C ASN A 75 14.49 -0.13 -0.78
N PHE A 76 14.58 -0.84 0.35
CA PHE A 76 15.82 -1.37 0.88
C PHE A 76 16.45 -2.42 -0.04
N ARG A 77 15.64 -3.39 -0.49
CA ARG A 77 16.01 -4.43 -1.46
C ARG A 77 16.48 -3.83 -2.77
N HIS A 78 15.77 -2.81 -3.27
CA HIS A 78 16.15 -2.11 -4.49
C HIS A 78 17.53 -1.45 -4.34
N CYS A 79 17.74 -0.65 -3.30
CA CYS A 79 19.03 0.00 -3.03
C CYS A 79 20.19 -1.01 -2.93
N ALA A 80 20.00 -2.10 -2.17
CA ALA A 80 21.03 -3.14 -2.04
C ALA A 80 21.33 -3.84 -3.37
N SER A 81 20.30 -4.09 -4.19
CA SER A 81 20.46 -4.70 -5.52
C SER A 81 21.19 -3.79 -6.50
N THR A 82 20.85 -2.49 -6.53
CA THR A 82 21.55 -1.49 -7.34
C THR A 82 23.03 -1.39 -6.97
N VAL A 83 23.35 -1.37 -5.67
CA VAL A 83 24.76 -1.33 -5.23
C VAL A 83 25.52 -2.60 -5.63
N LYS A 84 24.90 -3.78 -5.52
CA LYS A 84 25.47 -5.07 -5.99
C LYS A 84 25.78 -5.00 -7.49
N GLU A 85 24.84 -4.54 -8.30
CA GLU A 85 24.98 -4.41 -9.75
C GLU A 85 26.06 -3.40 -10.15
N VAL A 86 26.11 -2.23 -9.50
CA VAL A 86 27.14 -1.23 -9.81
C VAL A 86 28.53 -1.69 -9.40
N LEU A 87 28.70 -2.37 -8.25
CA LEU A 87 29.98 -2.96 -7.85
C LEU A 87 30.47 -4.00 -8.87
N LEU A 88 29.60 -4.90 -9.31
CA LEU A 88 29.92 -5.88 -10.36
C LEU A 88 30.31 -5.17 -11.67
N ARG A 89 29.48 -4.22 -12.13
CA ARG A 89 29.69 -3.47 -13.38
C ARG A 89 31.02 -2.70 -13.38
N MET A 90 31.35 -2.03 -12.28
CA MET A 90 32.62 -1.28 -12.16
C MET A 90 33.82 -2.21 -12.01
N GLY A 91 33.69 -3.33 -11.28
CA GLY A 91 34.72 -4.36 -11.22
C GLY A 91 35.04 -4.95 -12.60
N THR A 92 34.02 -5.31 -13.38
CA THR A 92 34.20 -5.78 -14.77
C THR A 92 34.85 -4.71 -15.65
N ARG A 93 34.41 -3.44 -15.57
CA ARG A 93 35.00 -2.33 -16.35
C ARG A 93 36.47 -2.10 -15.98
N PHE A 94 36.81 -2.15 -14.69
CA PHE A 94 38.20 -2.05 -14.21
C PHE A 94 39.07 -3.18 -14.76
N ILE A 95 38.64 -4.43 -14.60
CA ILE A 95 39.35 -5.62 -15.08
C ILE A 95 39.58 -5.55 -16.59
N LEU A 96 38.56 -5.23 -17.38
CA LEU A 96 38.69 -5.15 -18.84
C LEU A 96 39.62 -4.01 -19.27
N THR A 97 39.58 -2.86 -18.59
CA THR A 97 40.44 -1.70 -18.91
C THR A 97 41.91 -2.00 -18.55
N GLU A 98 42.17 -2.70 -17.43
CA GLU A 98 43.53 -3.12 -17.05
C GLU A 98 44.07 -4.13 -18.07
N ARG A 99 43.26 -5.10 -18.50
CA ARG A 99 43.68 -6.08 -19.51
C ARG A 99 44.00 -5.45 -20.86
N ILE A 100 43.28 -4.38 -21.23
CA ILE A 100 43.62 -3.56 -22.40
C ILE A 100 44.96 -2.85 -22.18
N TYR A 101 45.18 -2.23 -21.01
CA TYR A 101 46.44 -1.57 -20.69
C TYR A 101 47.63 -2.56 -20.70
N ALA A 102 47.53 -3.69 -20.01
CA ALA A 102 48.53 -4.75 -20.01
C ALA A 102 48.89 -5.23 -21.42
N ARG A 103 47.88 -5.37 -22.30
CA ARG A 103 48.08 -5.72 -23.71
C ARG A 103 48.82 -4.63 -24.48
N HIS A 104 48.41 -3.37 -24.34
CA HIS A 104 49.07 -2.23 -25.00
C HIS A 104 50.51 -2.03 -24.54
N ALA A 105 50.81 -2.26 -23.25
CA ALA A 105 52.16 -2.31 -22.72
C ALA A 105 52.99 -3.44 -23.35
N SER A 106 52.41 -4.65 -23.43
CA SER A 106 53.07 -5.84 -24.00
C SER A 106 53.34 -5.74 -25.50
N THR A 107 52.50 -5.04 -26.26
CA THR A 107 52.68 -4.82 -27.71
C THR A 107 53.45 -3.54 -28.04
N GLY A 108 54.02 -2.84 -27.06
CA GLY A 108 54.76 -1.59 -27.24
C GLY A 108 53.92 -0.38 -27.66
N GLY A 109 52.58 -0.48 -27.58
CA GLY A 109 51.67 0.65 -27.82
C GLY A 109 51.65 1.65 -26.66
N VAL A 110 52.11 1.24 -25.48
CA VAL A 110 52.36 2.08 -24.30
C VAL A 110 53.65 1.60 -23.61
N SER A 111 54.32 2.47 -22.83
CA SER A 111 55.47 2.09 -22.01
C SER A 111 55.10 1.02 -20.97
N SER A 112 55.81 -0.11 -21.01
CA SER A 112 55.65 -1.18 -20.01
C SER A 112 56.07 -0.74 -18.60
N VAL A 113 57.12 0.08 -18.48
CA VAL A 113 57.56 0.64 -17.18
C VAL A 113 56.45 1.45 -16.53
N ARG A 114 55.76 2.31 -17.30
CA ARG A 114 54.64 3.12 -16.80
C ARG A 114 53.46 2.28 -16.31
N TYR A 115 53.21 1.15 -16.97
CA TYR A 115 52.18 0.20 -16.56
C TYR A 115 52.54 -0.51 -15.24
N GLU A 116 53.78 -0.96 -15.06
CA GLU A 116 54.25 -1.55 -13.81
C GLU A 116 54.27 -0.53 -12.65
N ASP A 117 54.73 0.70 -12.90
CA ASP A 117 54.68 1.82 -11.95
C ASP A 117 53.23 2.09 -11.49
N TRP A 118 52.27 2.04 -12.42
CA TRP A 118 50.84 2.18 -12.12
C TRP A 118 50.29 1.00 -11.29
N LEU A 119 50.71 -0.24 -11.57
CA LEU A 119 50.30 -1.42 -10.80
C LEU A 119 50.83 -1.43 -9.35
N VAL A 120 51.94 -0.74 -9.06
CA VAL A 120 52.47 -0.61 -7.68
C VAL A 120 51.99 0.65 -6.95
N LYS A 121 51.34 1.57 -7.67
CA LYS A 121 50.69 2.77 -7.10
C LYS A 121 49.78 2.40 -5.92
N ASP A 122 49.83 3.23 -4.87
CA ASP A 122 49.05 3.07 -3.65
C ASP A 122 49.18 1.66 -3.04
N PHE A 123 50.44 1.22 -2.91
CA PHE A 123 50.84 -0.08 -2.37
C PHE A 123 50.28 -1.30 -3.12
N GLY A 124 49.95 -1.12 -4.40
CA GLY A 124 49.37 -2.17 -5.25
C GLY A 124 47.89 -2.41 -5.04
N SER A 125 47.17 -1.45 -4.44
CA SER A 125 45.70 -1.48 -4.32
C SER A 125 45.00 -1.62 -5.68
N HIS A 126 45.62 -1.11 -6.74
CA HIS A 126 45.18 -1.15 -8.13
C HIS A 126 45.29 -2.53 -8.82
N LYS A 127 45.91 -3.53 -8.18
CA LYS A 127 46.04 -4.87 -8.78
C LYS A 127 44.68 -5.56 -8.87
N ILE A 128 44.36 -6.16 -10.03
CA ILE A 128 43.10 -6.91 -10.25
C ILE A 128 42.77 -7.86 -9.09
N GLY A 129 43.75 -8.60 -8.57
CA GLY A 129 43.53 -9.55 -7.47
C GLY A 129 43.05 -8.87 -6.18
N VAL A 130 43.57 -7.69 -5.85
CA VAL A 130 43.18 -6.88 -4.68
C VAL A 130 41.78 -6.31 -4.88
N ILE A 131 41.50 -5.74 -6.06
CA ILE A 131 40.19 -5.19 -6.41
C ILE A 131 39.11 -6.27 -6.40
N ASN A 132 39.34 -7.41 -7.05
CA ASN A 132 38.38 -8.51 -7.11
C ASN A 132 38.10 -9.09 -5.71
N MET A 133 39.14 -9.33 -4.91
CA MET A 133 38.99 -9.78 -3.52
C MET A 133 38.20 -8.78 -2.68
N THR A 134 38.46 -7.48 -2.82
CA THR A 134 37.73 -6.42 -2.10
C THR A 134 36.26 -6.38 -2.50
N ILE A 135 35.96 -6.48 -3.80
CA ILE A 135 34.59 -6.54 -4.32
C ILE A 135 33.89 -7.79 -3.79
N GLU A 136 34.50 -8.98 -3.85
CA GLU A 136 33.92 -10.21 -3.32
C GLU A 136 33.62 -10.14 -1.81
N MET A 137 34.56 -9.62 -1.01
CA MET A 137 34.39 -9.44 0.43
C MET A 137 33.19 -8.54 0.77
N GLU A 138 32.89 -7.56 -0.07
CA GLU A 138 31.78 -6.62 0.14
C GLU A 138 30.47 -7.09 -0.52
N LEU A 139 30.53 -7.93 -1.56
CA LEU A 139 29.37 -8.53 -2.21
C LEU A 139 28.72 -9.65 -1.40
N ARG A 140 29.49 -10.58 -0.80
CA ARG A 140 28.89 -11.72 -0.06
C ARG A 140 27.95 -11.25 1.07
N PRO A 141 28.33 -10.27 1.93
CA PRO A 141 27.43 -9.78 2.97
C PRO A 141 26.27 -8.94 2.43
N LEU A 142 26.42 -8.30 1.27
CA LEU A 142 25.35 -7.55 0.62
C LEU A 142 24.29 -8.47 0.00
N ILE A 143 24.71 -9.60 -0.60
CA ILE A 143 23.81 -10.64 -1.12
C ILE A 143 22.99 -11.26 0.02
N GLU A 144 23.62 -11.54 1.17
CA GLU A 144 22.89 -12.05 2.33
C GLU A 144 21.87 -11.03 2.86
N VAL A 145 22.20 -9.73 2.87
CA VAL A 145 21.24 -8.68 3.21
C VAL A 145 20.06 -8.62 2.23
N ILE A 146 20.29 -8.77 0.91
CA ILE A 146 19.22 -8.83 -0.09
C ILE A 146 18.29 -10.02 0.21
N LYS A 147 18.85 -11.21 0.43
CA LYS A 147 18.09 -12.42 0.75
C LYS A 147 17.26 -12.27 2.03
N GLN A 148 17.86 -11.79 3.12
CA GLN A 148 17.15 -11.54 4.37
C GLN A 148 16.05 -10.47 4.21
N THR A 149 16.27 -9.47 3.36
CA THR A 149 15.24 -8.46 3.03
C THR A 149 14.07 -9.10 2.27
N GLU A 150 14.34 -10.01 1.32
CA GLU A 150 13.30 -10.76 0.57
C GLU A 150 12.48 -11.69 1.47
N GLU A 151 13.12 -12.36 2.44
CA GLU A 151 12.44 -13.20 3.43
C GLU A 151 11.52 -12.38 4.35
N LEU A 152 11.96 -11.19 4.77
CA LEU A 152 11.13 -10.25 5.56
C LEU A 152 10.01 -9.64 4.72
N LEU A 153 10.29 -9.28 3.46
CA LEU A 153 9.30 -8.70 2.54
C LEU A 153 8.17 -9.70 2.28
N THR A 154 8.51 -10.96 2.00
CA THR A 154 7.53 -12.05 1.81
C THR A 154 6.62 -12.26 3.03
N LYS A 155 7.12 -12.00 4.25
CA LYS A 155 6.31 -12.07 5.48
C LYS A 155 5.36 -10.87 5.57
N ALA A 156 5.88 -9.66 5.38
CA ALA A 156 5.09 -8.43 5.41
C ALA A 156 4.00 -8.40 4.31
N GLU A 157 4.28 -8.91 3.11
CA GLU A 157 3.30 -9.04 2.02
C GLU A 157 2.17 -10.01 2.36
N LYS A 158 2.48 -11.13 3.04
CA LYS A 158 1.47 -12.10 3.52
C LYS A 158 0.59 -11.52 4.61
N GLU A 159 1.20 -10.77 5.55
CA GLU A 159 0.49 -10.06 6.61
C GLU A 159 -0.44 -8.98 6.02
N LEU A 160 0.07 -8.14 5.11
CA LEU A 160 -0.72 -7.13 4.41
C LEU A 160 -1.90 -7.75 3.63
N LYS A 161 -1.67 -8.85 2.92
CA LYS A 161 -2.74 -9.57 2.21
C LYS A 161 -3.80 -10.11 3.16
N LYS A 162 -3.39 -10.58 4.35
CA LYS A 162 -4.31 -11.05 5.39
C LYS A 162 -5.16 -9.89 5.94
N GLU A 163 -4.51 -8.78 6.33
CA GLU A 163 -5.18 -7.56 6.82
C GLU A 163 -6.23 -7.04 5.82
N VAL A 164 -5.89 -7.01 4.53
CA VAL A 164 -6.81 -6.61 3.45
C VAL A 164 -7.98 -7.58 3.29
N CYS A 165 -7.74 -8.90 3.33
CA CYS A 165 -8.80 -9.91 3.25
C CYS A 165 -9.76 -9.85 4.44
N GLU A 166 -9.25 -9.69 5.67
CA GLU A 166 -10.05 -9.58 6.89
C GLU A 166 -10.86 -8.29 6.91
N SER A 167 -10.25 -7.16 6.52
CA SER A 167 -10.96 -5.88 6.38
C SER A 167 -12.08 -5.96 5.34
N HIS A 168 -11.83 -6.61 4.20
CA HIS A 168 -12.82 -6.74 3.13
C HIS A 168 -13.96 -7.69 3.52
N SER A 169 -13.68 -8.79 4.24
CA SER A 169 -14.73 -9.69 4.71
C SER A 169 -15.62 -9.00 5.75
N GLN A 170 -15.03 -8.23 6.68
CA GLN A 170 -15.77 -7.45 7.67
C GLN A 170 -16.65 -6.37 7.02
N GLN A 171 -16.10 -5.58 6.09
CA GLN A 171 -16.87 -4.61 5.32
C GLN A 171 -18.02 -5.26 4.53
N SER A 172 -17.77 -6.43 3.92
CA SER A 172 -18.80 -7.19 3.19
C SER A 172 -19.94 -7.67 4.11
N SER A 173 -19.62 -8.14 5.33
CA SER A 173 -20.65 -8.49 6.32
C SER A 173 -21.43 -7.28 6.81
N GLU A 174 -20.76 -6.16 7.13
CA GLU A 174 -21.42 -4.92 7.58
C GLU A 174 -22.35 -4.35 6.50
N VAL A 175 -21.92 -4.34 5.23
CA VAL A 175 -22.75 -3.95 4.09
C VAL A 175 -23.92 -4.91 3.90
N SER A 176 -23.71 -6.22 4.00
CA SER A 176 -24.79 -7.22 3.88
C SER A 176 -25.84 -7.06 4.97
N GLU A 177 -25.44 -6.90 6.24
CA GLU A 177 -26.35 -6.62 7.33
C GLU A 177 -27.15 -5.34 7.12
N ASN A 178 -26.50 -4.26 6.68
CA ASN A 178 -27.16 -2.98 6.46
C ASN A 178 -28.14 -3.06 5.28
N VAL A 179 -27.80 -3.75 4.19
CA VAL A 179 -28.72 -4.04 3.08
C VAL A 179 -29.93 -4.85 3.57
N ASN A 180 -29.73 -5.86 4.41
CA ASN A 180 -30.84 -6.64 4.98
C ASN A 180 -31.76 -5.78 5.88
N LYS A 181 -31.20 -4.92 6.72
CA LYS A 181 -31.95 -3.94 7.55
C LYS A 181 -32.77 -2.99 6.66
N PHE A 182 -32.18 -2.43 5.59
CA PHE A 182 -32.90 -1.58 4.65
C PHE A 182 -34.01 -2.33 3.90
N GLN A 183 -33.77 -3.57 3.46
CA GLN A 183 -34.80 -4.41 2.83
C GLN A 183 -35.97 -4.71 3.77
N GLN A 184 -35.72 -4.91 5.07
CA GLN A 184 -36.78 -5.08 6.06
C GLN A 184 -37.62 -3.81 6.22
N VAL A 185 -36.98 -2.65 6.44
CA VAL A 185 -37.67 -1.36 6.55
C VAL A 185 -38.51 -1.05 5.31
N LEU A 186 -37.98 -1.33 4.11
CA LEU A 186 -38.73 -1.15 2.86
C LEU A 186 -39.97 -2.06 2.76
N LYS A 187 -39.90 -3.31 3.26
CA LYS A 187 -41.06 -4.21 3.33
C LYS A 187 -42.11 -3.69 4.31
N GLU A 188 -41.69 -3.28 5.51
CA GLU A 188 -42.57 -2.73 6.54
C GLU A 188 -43.31 -1.48 6.03
N GLN A 189 -42.58 -0.53 5.42
CA GLN A 189 -43.17 0.65 4.77
C GLN A 189 -44.10 0.29 3.60
N THR A 190 -43.78 -0.75 2.82
CA THR A 190 -44.63 -1.20 1.71
C THR A 190 -45.97 -1.75 2.20
N GLU A 191 -45.98 -2.54 3.29
CA GLU A 191 -47.21 -3.05 3.88
C GLU A 191 -48.02 -1.93 4.59
N GLU A 192 -47.35 -0.97 5.22
CA GLU A 192 -48.01 0.21 5.78
C GLU A 192 -48.69 1.05 4.69
N ILE A 193 -48.01 1.31 3.57
CA ILE A 193 -48.58 2.01 2.40
C ILE A 193 -49.79 1.25 1.83
N LYS A 194 -49.73 -0.08 1.71
CA LYS A 194 -50.87 -0.90 1.28
C LYS A 194 -52.05 -0.79 2.24
N SER A 195 -51.80 -0.86 3.55
CA SER A 195 -52.81 -0.71 4.61
C SER A 195 -53.47 0.67 4.57
N LEU A 196 -52.67 1.74 4.48
CA LEU A 196 -53.17 3.11 4.34
C LEU A 196 -53.98 3.29 3.05
N LYS A 197 -53.54 2.72 1.93
CA LYS A 197 -54.28 2.76 0.66
C LYS A 197 -55.63 2.04 0.76
N ALA A 198 -55.67 0.85 1.38
CA ALA A 198 -56.92 0.12 1.60
C ALA A 198 -57.90 0.91 2.50
N ARG A 199 -57.39 1.55 3.57
CA ARG A 199 -58.17 2.44 4.43
C ARG A 199 -58.70 3.66 3.70
N LEU A 200 -57.90 4.29 2.84
CA LEU A 200 -58.36 5.42 2.01
C LEU A 200 -59.49 5.00 1.08
N SER A 201 -59.35 3.87 0.37
CA SER A 201 -60.42 3.37 -0.51
C SER A 201 -61.70 3.01 0.24
N SER A 202 -61.64 2.46 1.46
CA SER A 202 -62.86 2.22 2.25
C SER A 202 -63.53 3.51 2.74
N LEU A 203 -62.74 4.54 3.04
CA LEU A 203 -63.22 5.86 3.44
C LEU A 203 -63.85 6.62 2.27
N GLU A 204 -63.27 6.48 1.07
CA GLU A 204 -63.77 7.04 -0.19
C GLU A 204 -65.12 6.41 -0.59
N VAL A 205 -65.30 5.09 -0.43
CA VAL A 205 -66.61 4.43 -0.57
C VAL A 205 -67.61 4.99 0.44
N CYS A 206 -67.25 5.05 1.73
CA CYS A 206 -68.13 5.56 2.79
C CYS A 206 -68.54 7.03 2.58
N MET A 207 -67.65 7.87 2.03
CA MET A 207 -67.97 9.24 1.63
C MET A 207 -68.94 9.29 0.45
N ASN A 208 -68.78 8.44 -0.56
CA ASN A 208 -69.71 8.36 -1.69
C ASN A 208 -71.10 7.87 -1.26
N ASP A 209 -71.17 6.89 -0.35
CA ASP A 209 -72.44 6.41 0.21
C ASP A 209 -73.14 7.51 1.03
N ALA A 210 -72.39 8.28 1.82
CA ALA A 210 -72.91 9.42 2.57
C ALA A 210 -73.41 10.56 1.66
N ASP A 211 -72.70 10.84 0.57
CA ASP A 211 -73.10 11.85 -0.43
C ASP A 211 -74.34 11.39 -1.23
N GLN A 212 -74.48 10.10 -1.52
CA GLN A 212 -75.73 9.53 -2.06
C GLN A 212 -76.88 9.64 -1.06
N HIS A 213 -76.66 9.33 0.22
CA HIS A 213 -77.67 9.50 1.27
C HIS A 213 -78.11 10.96 1.44
N LEU A 214 -77.19 11.93 1.34
CA LEU A 214 -77.51 13.35 1.36
C LEU A 214 -78.33 13.76 0.14
N LYS A 215 -77.97 13.30 -1.07
CA LYS A 215 -78.75 13.55 -2.30
C LYS A 215 -80.14 12.93 -2.27
N LEU A 216 -80.31 11.76 -1.66
CA LEU A 216 -81.62 11.14 -1.44
C LEU A 216 -82.44 11.88 -0.38
N ARG A 217 -81.78 12.44 0.66
CA ARG A 217 -82.45 13.25 1.69
C ARG A 217 -82.96 14.58 1.13
N ASP A 218 -82.19 15.26 0.28
CA ASP A 218 -82.62 16.48 -0.43
C ASP A 218 -83.75 16.22 -1.45
N GLN A 219 -83.98 14.96 -1.86
CA GLN A 219 -85.11 14.56 -2.71
C GLN A 219 -86.33 14.04 -1.92
N GLY A 220 -86.23 13.90 -0.59
CA GLY A 220 -87.25 13.30 0.28
C GLY A 220 -87.86 14.23 1.33
N GLY A 221 -87.84 15.55 1.08
CA GLY A 221 -88.21 16.59 2.06
C GLY A 221 -89.70 16.79 2.34
N HIS A 222 -90.42 15.75 2.74
CA HIS A 222 -91.71 15.73 3.47
C HIS A 222 -91.97 14.25 3.84
N GLU A 223 -92.27 13.83 5.06
CA GLU A 223 -92.77 14.55 6.24
C GLU A 223 -91.99 14.25 7.54
N GLU A 224 -92.26 15.05 8.56
CA GLU A 224 -91.64 15.02 9.90
C GLU A 224 -92.58 14.33 10.89
N GLU A 225 -92.13 13.29 11.58
CA GLU A 225 -92.76 12.88 12.84
C GLU A 225 -91.73 12.25 13.81
N ALA A 226 -91.64 12.81 15.01
CA ALA A 226 -90.84 12.30 16.13
C ALA A 226 -91.61 11.19 16.87
N PRO A 227 -90.95 10.43 17.78
CA PRO A 227 -91.19 10.78 19.18
C PRO A 227 -90.00 10.59 20.15
N ASP A 228 -90.29 10.93 21.41
CA ASP A 228 -89.42 11.23 22.54
C ASP A 228 -88.86 10.04 23.38
N ILE A 229 -87.65 10.27 23.91
CA ILE A 229 -87.20 10.13 25.32
C ILE A 229 -87.12 8.73 26.03
N VAL A 230 -85.91 8.13 25.93
CA VAL A 230 -84.97 7.61 27.00
C VAL A 230 -85.41 6.50 28.03
N PRO A 231 -84.56 5.98 28.98
CA PRO A 231 -84.24 4.53 29.09
C PRO A 231 -84.55 3.93 30.51
N PRO A 232 -83.97 2.80 31.03
CA PRO A 232 -82.54 2.73 31.47
C PRO A 232 -81.87 1.31 31.57
N LEU A 233 -80.66 1.28 32.18
CA LEU A 233 -79.97 0.19 32.90
C LEU A 233 -79.20 -0.94 32.15
N GLY A 234 -77.91 -1.10 32.49
CA GLY A 234 -77.10 -2.29 32.16
C GLY A 234 -75.58 -2.15 32.35
N THR A 235 -75.10 -2.34 33.59
CA THR A 235 -73.79 -2.91 34.04
C THR A 235 -72.76 -3.40 33.00
N SER A 236 -71.42 -3.40 33.20
CA SER A 236 -70.51 -3.02 34.30
C SER A 236 -69.06 -3.37 33.91
N ARG A 237 -68.04 -2.66 34.46
CA ARG A 237 -66.63 -3.15 34.67
C ARG A 237 -65.79 -3.47 33.40
N THR A 238 -64.45 -3.46 33.38
CA THR A 238 -63.39 -3.32 34.41
C THR A 238 -62.04 -2.86 33.82
N SER A 239 -61.18 -2.25 34.66
CA SER A 239 -59.70 -2.47 34.75
C SER A 239 -58.80 -2.16 33.52
N ALA A 240 -58.01 -1.07 33.50
CA ALA A 240 -56.63 -0.93 34.06
C ALA A 240 -55.53 -1.63 33.20
N ALA A 241 -54.23 -1.24 33.17
CA ALA A 241 -53.48 -0.03 33.54
C ALA A 241 -52.01 -0.19 33.04
N GLY A 242 -51.17 0.85 33.15
CA GLY A 242 -49.71 0.81 32.86
C GLY A 242 -49.35 1.49 31.54
N SER A 243 -48.70 2.67 31.48
CA SER A 243 -47.41 3.08 32.07
C SER A 243 -46.24 2.28 31.47
N ASN A 244 -45.37 2.88 30.64
CA ASN A 244 -44.31 3.73 31.19
C ASN A 244 -43.66 4.71 30.19
N ARG A 245 -42.91 5.66 30.78
CA ARG A 245 -42.30 6.83 30.16
C ARG A 245 -40.78 6.80 30.40
N TRP A 246 -39.98 6.75 29.34
CA TRP A 246 -38.53 6.95 29.37
C TRP A 246 -38.20 7.99 28.29
N ARG A 247 -37.94 9.27 28.61
CA ARG A 247 -36.85 9.91 29.37
C ARG A 247 -35.57 10.06 28.55
N THR A 248 -35.06 11.28 28.57
CA THR A 248 -34.10 11.90 27.64
C THR A 248 -32.63 11.70 28.01
N HIS A 249 -31.76 12.01 27.04
CA HIS A 249 -30.32 12.28 27.12
C HIS A 249 -29.70 12.61 28.49
N SER A 250 -28.48 12.11 28.70
CA SER A 250 -27.32 12.99 28.98
C SER A 250 -26.03 12.39 28.39
N LYS A 251 -25.07 13.27 28.09
CA LYS A 251 -23.66 12.93 27.84
C LYS A 251 -22.95 12.70 29.18
N ASP A 252 -21.81 11.99 29.17
CA ASP A 252 -20.65 12.45 29.94
C ASP A 252 -19.31 11.94 29.38
N THR A 253 -18.24 12.69 29.67
CA THR A 253 -16.87 12.51 29.17
C THR A 253 -15.85 12.41 30.30
N ARG A 254 -14.88 11.47 30.21
CA ARG A 254 -13.54 11.45 30.88
C ARG A 254 -12.80 10.19 30.40
N THR A 255 -11.66 10.21 29.71
CA THR A 255 -10.28 10.64 30.05
C THR A 255 -9.55 9.79 31.11
N ALA A 256 -8.41 9.24 30.67
CA ALA A 256 -7.17 8.94 31.41
C ALA A 256 -7.16 7.81 32.47
N SER A 257 -6.45 6.73 32.15
CA SER A 257 -5.11 6.45 32.70
C SER A 257 -4.29 5.67 31.68
#